data_AF-W7VP55-F1
#
_entry.id   AF-W7VP55-F1
#
_cell.length_a   1.000
_cell.length_b   1.000
_cell.length_c   1.000
_cell.angle_alpha   90.00
_cell.angle_beta   90.00
_cell.angle_gamma   90.00
#
_symmetry.space_group_name_H-M   'P 1'
#
loop_
_entity.id
_entity.type
_entity.pdbx_description
1 polymer ?
#
loop_
_entity_poly.entity_id
_entity_poly.type
_entity_poly.pdbx_seq_one_letter_code
_entity_poly.pdbx_strand_id
1 'polypeptide(L)'
;MLHAAAAAFAIGALAALYLRGIAFEYRAGWDSTFLTAQHVQQWLGLVLGPASALSGLALPDAAQLASLRFSVGPGENAARWIHLYALTIALAVLLPRTALALSAAWQAHRLAQHLPLLLDEPYYQRLLPARDGERRAVQVLPYSYALPPALQPALRAALESGLGPRLDLRLNDSVPLGGEDELATLSLPPSPGAVVVVLFALTATPERETHGAFVQALAARAPAGQQLVVLVDESGFRARFGGADGAARHEQRRTAWRQMLGELGQTPVFVDLSAPDLQVLEADKGLQA
;
A
#
# COMPACT_ATOMS: atom_id res chain seq x y z
N MET A 1 15.02 -8.35 -1.35
CA MET A 1 15.43 -7.03 -0.80
C MET A 1 16.31 -7.19 0.45
N LEU A 2 15.85 -7.83 1.54
CA LEU A 2 16.61 -7.94 2.81
C LEU A 2 18.01 -8.60 2.68
N HIS A 3 18.13 -9.68 1.90
CA HIS A 3 19.43 -10.35 1.71
C HIS A 3 20.44 -9.50 0.94
N ALA A 4 19.97 -8.76 -0.07
CA ALA A 4 20.81 -7.82 -0.83
C ALA A 4 21.28 -6.66 0.03
N ALA A 5 20.41 -6.10 0.88
CA ALA A 5 20.77 -5.05 1.83
C ALA A 5 21.83 -5.54 2.83
N ALA A 6 21.68 -6.75 3.38
CA ALA A 6 22.67 -7.34 4.28
C ALA A 6 24.02 -7.60 3.59
N ALA A 7 24.02 -8.06 2.34
CA ALA A 7 25.24 -8.23 1.54
C ALA A 7 25.92 -6.89 1.26
N ALA A 8 25.16 -5.86 0.85
CA ALA A 8 25.67 -4.53 0.61
C ALA A 8 26.28 -3.89 1.87
N PHE A 9 25.62 -4.07 3.03
CA PHE A 9 26.15 -3.62 4.31
C PHE A 9 27.48 -4.30 4.65
N ALA A 10 27.56 -5.63 4.50
CA ALA A 10 28.79 -6.38 4.74
C ALA A 10 29.93 -5.94 3.81
N ILE A 11 29.64 -5.74 2.51
CA ILE A 11 30.61 -5.20 1.54
C ILE A 11 31.07 -3.81 1.95
N GLY A 12 30.15 -2.92 2.32
CA GLY A 12 30.47 -1.56 2.75
C GLY A 12 31.34 -1.53 4.00
N ALA A 13 31.04 -2.35 5.00
CA ALA A 13 31.83 -2.47 6.22
C ALA A 13 33.25 -2.98 5.94
N LEU A 14 33.38 -4.01 5.09
CA LEU A 14 34.69 -4.52 4.67
C LEU A 14 35.48 -3.48 3.88
N ALA A 15 34.85 -2.82 2.91
CA ALA A 15 35.50 -1.78 2.10
C ALA A 15 35.99 -0.62 2.98
N ALA A 16 35.18 -0.17 3.94
CA ALA A 16 35.57 0.87 4.89
C ALA A 16 36.75 0.42 5.78
N LEU A 17 36.77 -0.83 6.24
CA LEU A 17 37.87 -1.39 7.03
C LEU A 17 39.19 -1.36 6.25
N TYR A 18 39.18 -1.84 4.99
CA TYR A 18 40.36 -1.83 4.13
C TYR A 18 40.80 -0.42 3.76
N LEU A 19 39.88 0.47 3.40
CA LEU A 19 40.20 1.85 3.07
C LEU A 19 40.85 2.58 4.25
N ARG A 20 40.33 2.36 5.47
CA ARG A 20 40.92 2.92 6.68
C ARG A 20 42.30 2.32 6.97
N GLY A 21 42.53 1.05 6.64
CA GLY A 21 43.83 0.38 6.78
C GLY A 21 44.92 0.91 5.86
N ILE A 22 44.57 1.64 4.78
CA ILE A 22 45.54 2.34 3.93
C ILE A 22 46.07 3.60 4.61
N ALA A 23 45.20 4.30 5.36
CA ALA A 23 45.54 5.57 6.00
C ALA A 23 46.08 5.41 7.43
N PHE A 24 45.76 4.31 8.12
CA PHE A 24 46.11 4.09 9.53
C PHE A 24 46.71 2.70 9.76
N GLU A 25 47.76 2.64 10.58
CA GLU A 25 48.31 1.37 11.05
C GLU A 25 47.40 0.79 12.16
N TYR A 26 46.70 -0.30 11.84
CA TYR A 26 46.01 -1.09 12.85
C TYR A 26 46.98 -2.04 13.55
N ARG A 27 46.87 -2.12 14.88
CA ARG A 27 47.60 -3.09 15.69
C ARG A 27 46.67 -4.12 16.30
N ALA A 28 47.07 -5.37 16.18
CA ALA A 28 46.39 -6.51 16.77
C ALA A 28 47.13 -6.95 18.03
N GLY A 29 46.37 -7.06 19.11
CA GLY A 29 46.80 -7.57 20.40
C GLY A 29 45.57 -7.93 21.21
N TRP A 30 45.77 -8.53 22.37
CA TRP A 30 44.67 -8.92 23.22
C TRP A 30 45.05 -8.74 24.69
N ASP A 31 44.06 -8.61 25.56
CA ASP A 31 44.27 -8.74 26.98
C ASP A 31 43.02 -9.31 27.65
N SER A 32 43.24 -10.11 28.68
CA SER A 32 42.16 -10.66 29.48
C SER A 32 42.62 -10.94 30.90
N THR A 33 41.74 -10.67 31.85
CA THR A 33 41.91 -11.07 33.26
C THR A 33 41.58 -12.56 33.46
N PHE A 34 40.71 -13.12 32.61
CA PHE A 34 40.16 -14.47 32.78
C PHE A 34 40.67 -15.48 31.75
N LEU A 35 40.99 -15.02 30.53
CA LEU A 35 41.41 -15.90 29.44
C LEU A 35 42.93 -16.03 29.40
N THR A 36 43.39 -17.26 29.15
CA THR A 36 44.80 -17.56 28.87
C THR A 36 45.03 -17.50 27.36
N ALA A 37 46.29 -17.42 26.94
CA ALA A 37 46.64 -17.44 25.53
C ALA A 37 46.13 -18.72 24.82
N GLN A 38 46.08 -19.84 25.53
CA GLN A 38 45.55 -21.09 25.02
C GLN A 38 44.03 -21.03 24.81
N HIS A 39 43.28 -20.43 25.73
CA HIS A 39 41.83 -20.20 25.54
C HIS A 39 41.58 -19.30 24.32
N VAL A 40 42.34 -18.22 24.16
CA VAL A 40 42.24 -17.31 23.01
C VAL A 40 42.56 -18.05 21.71
N GLN A 41 43.63 -18.85 21.69
CA GLN A 41 44.00 -19.66 20.53
C GLN A 41 42.88 -20.62 20.10
N GLN A 42 42.24 -21.30 21.05
CA GLN A 42 41.13 -22.22 20.76
C GLN A 42 39.92 -21.48 20.16
N TRP A 43 39.55 -20.34 20.73
CA TRP A 43 38.46 -19.50 20.20
C TRP A 43 38.75 -18.98 18.80
N LEU A 44 39.97 -18.50 18.57
CA LEU A 44 40.41 -18.07 17.24
C LEU A 44 40.44 -19.24 16.26
N GLY A 45 40.85 -20.43 16.69
CA GLY A 45 40.78 -21.65 15.89
C GLY A 45 39.35 -22.01 15.47
N LEU A 46 38.37 -21.85 16.36
CA LEU A 46 36.97 -22.10 16.04
C LEU A 46 36.41 -21.09 15.04
N VAL A 47 36.65 -19.80 15.26
CA VAL A 47 36.04 -18.71 14.49
C VAL A 47 36.78 -18.46 13.17
N LEU A 48 38.12 -18.42 13.21
CA LEU A 48 38.97 -18.07 12.07
C LEU A 48 39.59 -19.30 11.40
N GLY A 49 39.50 -20.50 11.98
CA GLY A 49 40.07 -21.73 11.43
C GLY A 49 39.66 -22.01 9.98
N PRO A 50 38.36 -21.93 9.61
CA PRO A 50 37.94 -22.12 8.23
C PRO A 50 38.58 -21.11 7.27
N ALA A 51 38.67 -19.84 7.67
CA ALA A 51 39.31 -18.79 6.89
C ALA A 51 40.83 -18.99 6.79
N SER A 52 41.48 -19.42 7.88
CA SER A 52 42.91 -19.75 7.93
C SER A 52 43.25 -20.91 6.98
N ALA A 53 42.45 -21.98 7.00
CA ALA A 53 42.60 -23.12 6.09
C ALA A 53 42.42 -22.73 4.61
N LEU A 54 41.46 -21.84 4.31
CA LEU A 54 41.19 -21.39 2.93
C LEU A 54 42.24 -20.41 2.39
N SER A 55 42.75 -19.51 3.24
CA SER A 55 43.72 -18.47 2.84
C SER A 55 45.19 -18.92 2.94
N GLY A 56 45.47 -20.00 3.66
CA GLY A 56 46.83 -20.42 4.02
C GLY A 56 47.49 -19.52 5.08
N LEU A 57 46.79 -18.51 5.61
CA LEU A 57 47.30 -17.64 6.67
C LEU A 57 47.22 -18.36 8.01
N ALA A 58 48.37 -18.81 8.52
CA ALA A 58 48.43 -19.53 9.80
C ALA A 58 48.01 -18.65 10.98
N LEU A 59 47.18 -19.23 11.86
CA LEU A 59 46.87 -18.65 13.16
C LEU A 59 48.09 -18.79 14.09
N PRO A 60 48.42 -17.74 14.88
CA PRO A 60 49.51 -17.83 15.84
C PRO A 60 49.24 -18.88 16.90
N ASP A 61 50.29 -19.58 17.31
CA ASP A 61 50.21 -20.55 18.41
C ASP A 61 50.01 -19.85 19.76
N ALA A 62 49.77 -20.62 20.82
CA ALA A 62 49.51 -20.06 22.14
C ALA A 62 50.70 -19.25 22.70
N ALA A 63 51.96 -19.58 22.33
CA ALA A 63 53.13 -18.87 22.78
C ALA A 63 53.27 -17.50 22.07
N GLN A 64 53.06 -17.48 20.75
CA GLN A 64 52.98 -16.26 19.95
C GLN A 64 51.84 -15.36 20.43
N LEU A 65 50.66 -15.92 20.71
CA LEU A 65 49.56 -15.16 21.30
C LEU A 65 49.91 -14.59 22.66
N ALA A 66 50.60 -15.31 23.53
CA ALA A 66 51.05 -14.77 24.82
C ALA A 66 51.96 -13.53 24.66
N SER A 67 52.76 -13.48 23.59
CA SER A 67 53.61 -12.33 23.27
C SER A 67 52.84 -11.11 22.72
N LEU A 68 51.63 -11.32 22.19
CA LEU A 68 50.74 -10.28 21.65
C LEU A 68 49.88 -9.60 22.72
N ARG A 69 50.13 -9.85 24.01
CA ARG A 69 49.42 -9.18 25.08
C ARG A 69 49.80 -7.70 25.15
N PHE A 70 48.83 -6.80 25.28
CA PHE A 70 49.13 -5.36 25.37
C PHE A 70 49.90 -5.01 26.65
N SER A 71 49.76 -5.83 27.71
CA SER A 71 50.60 -5.74 28.91
C SER A 71 52.10 -6.02 28.67
N VAL A 72 52.45 -6.71 27.57
CA VAL A 72 53.82 -7.12 27.24
C VAL A 72 54.43 -6.22 26.16
N GLY A 73 53.61 -5.77 25.20
CA GLY A 73 54.08 -4.91 24.12
C GLY A 73 52.95 -4.25 23.34
N PRO A 74 53.26 -3.45 22.31
CA PRO A 74 52.26 -2.66 21.59
C PRO A 74 51.40 -3.46 20.60
N GLY A 75 51.46 -4.80 20.62
CA GLY A 75 50.84 -5.68 19.63
C GLY A 75 51.60 -5.73 18.29
N GLU A 76 51.05 -6.48 17.33
CA GLU A 76 51.61 -6.64 15.98
C GLU A 76 50.78 -5.92 14.92
N ASN A 77 51.32 -5.78 13.71
CA ASN A 77 50.57 -5.23 12.58
C ASN A 77 49.33 -6.10 12.27
N ALA A 78 48.15 -5.48 12.18
CA ALA A 78 46.88 -6.18 12.09
C ALA A 78 46.53 -6.72 10.69
N ALA A 79 47.37 -6.52 9.66
CA ALA A 79 47.04 -6.89 8.28
C ALA A 79 46.58 -8.35 8.14
N ARG A 80 47.33 -9.30 8.73
CA ARG A 80 46.95 -10.73 8.76
C ARG A 80 45.56 -10.94 9.36
N TRP A 81 45.27 -10.27 10.48
CA TRP A 81 43.99 -10.40 11.18
C TRP A 81 42.84 -9.83 10.38
N ILE A 82 43.05 -8.66 9.74
CA ILE A 82 42.05 -8.03 8.87
C ILE A 82 41.66 -8.98 7.74
N HIS A 83 42.62 -9.65 7.10
CA HIS A 83 42.34 -10.64 6.06
C HIS A 83 41.56 -11.85 6.58
N LEU A 84 41.95 -12.41 7.73
CA LEU A 84 41.25 -13.55 8.34
C LEU A 84 39.81 -13.20 8.75
N TYR A 85 39.59 -12.04 9.38
CA TYR A 85 38.24 -11.58 9.73
C TYR A 85 37.41 -11.25 8.48
N ALA A 86 38.01 -10.60 7.48
CA ALA A 86 37.32 -10.30 6.22
C ALA A 86 36.87 -11.56 5.51
N LEU A 87 37.74 -12.57 5.43
CA LEU A 87 37.42 -13.86 4.81
C LEU A 87 36.36 -14.63 5.61
N THR A 88 36.41 -14.58 6.95
CA THR A 88 35.39 -15.17 7.81
C THR A 88 34.02 -14.53 7.58
N ILE A 89 33.94 -13.20 7.54
CA ILE A 89 32.70 -12.46 7.23
C ILE A 89 32.23 -12.80 5.81
N ALA A 90 33.15 -12.90 4.86
CA ALA A 90 32.83 -13.25 3.48
C ALA A 90 32.19 -14.65 3.39
N LEU A 91 32.75 -15.64 4.09
CA LEU A 91 32.25 -17.02 4.09
C LEU A 91 30.95 -17.17 4.88
N ALA A 92 30.88 -16.62 6.09
CA ALA A 92 29.75 -16.84 7.00
C ALA A 92 28.53 -15.96 6.69
N VAL A 93 28.75 -14.77 6.10
CA VAL A 93 27.68 -13.78 5.87
C VAL A 93 27.54 -13.46 4.39
N LEU A 94 28.60 -13.01 3.74
CA LEU A 94 28.48 -12.45 2.39
C LEU A 94 28.03 -13.52 1.39
N LEU A 95 28.75 -14.64 1.32
CA LEU A 95 28.51 -15.75 0.39
C LEU A 95 27.09 -16.34 0.51
N PRO A 96 26.59 -16.73 1.70
CA PRO A 96 25.23 -17.26 1.79
C PRO A 96 24.17 -16.20 1.45
N ARG A 97 24.39 -14.93 1.82
CA ARG A 97 23.41 -13.86 1.55
C ARG A 97 23.36 -13.48 0.08
N THR A 98 24.51 -13.43 -0.61
CA THR A 98 24.55 -13.18 -2.05
C THR A 98 23.97 -14.35 -2.83
N ALA A 99 24.27 -15.59 -2.45
CA ALA A 99 23.67 -16.78 -3.07
C ALA A 99 22.14 -16.78 -2.94
N LEU A 100 21.60 -16.50 -1.74
CA LEU A 100 20.16 -16.36 -1.54
C LEU A 100 19.56 -15.21 -2.35
N ALA A 101 20.22 -14.04 -2.37
CA ALA A 101 19.77 -12.89 -3.16
C ALA A 101 19.72 -13.19 -4.67
N LEU A 102 20.76 -13.85 -5.21
CA LEU A 102 20.82 -14.26 -6.61
C LEU A 102 19.79 -15.33 -6.92
N SER A 103 19.57 -16.31 -6.04
CA SER A 103 18.54 -17.33 -6.24
C SER A 103 17.13 -16.74 -6.31
N ALA A 104 16.84 -15.75 -5.46
CA ALA A 104 15.57 -15.05 -5.45
C ALA A 104 15.41 -14.16 -6.69
N ALA A 105 16.47 -13.46 -7.10
CA ALA A 105 16.48 -12.66 -8.32
C ALA A 105 16.29 -13.54 -9.57
N TRP A 106 16.95 -14.70 -9.62
CA TRP A 106 16.80 -15.66 -10.71
C TRP A 106 15.37 -16.23 -10.75
N GLN A 107 14.81 -16.63 -9.62
CA GLN A 107 13.42 -17.10 -9.55
C GLN A 107 12.44 -16.00 -10.00
N ALA A 108 12.62 -14.76 -9.52
CA ALA A 108 11.80 -13.63 -9.93
C ALA A 108 11.91 -13.35 -11.43
N HIS A 109 13.13 -13.39 -11.99
CA HIS A 109 13.35 -13.18 -13.42
C HIS A 109 12.73 -14.31 -14.26
N ARG A 110 12.90 -15.56 -13.83
CA ARG A 110 12.32 -16.73 -14.51
C ARG A 110 10.80 -16.67 -14.49
N LEU A 111 10.19 -16.32 -13.35
CA LEU A 111 8.75 -16.11 -13.23
C LEU A 111 8.27 -14.96 -14.10
N ALA A 112 8.97 -13.82 -14.13
CA ALA A 112 8.61 -12.69 -14.97
C ALA A 112 8.68 -13.02 -16.48
N GLN A 113 9.62 -13.87 -16.90
CA GLN A 113 9.74 -14.27 -18.31
C GLN A 113 8.79 -15.39 -18.73
N HIS A 114 8.44 -16.32 -17.83
CA HIS A 114 7.63 -17.50 -18.16
C HIS A 114 6.16 -17.34 -17.78
N LEU A 115 5.83 -16.33 -16.98
CA LEU A 115 4.48 -15.97 -16.60
C LEU A 115 4.20 -14.56 -17.14
N PRO A 116 3.78 -14.42 -18.40
CA PRO A 116 3.40 -13.13 -18.96
C PRO A 116 2.11 -12.68 -18.28
N LEU A 117 2.23 -12.13 -17.08
CA LEU A 117 1.16 -11.42 -16.43
C LEU A 117 1.05 -10.08 -17.16
N LEU A 118 -0.03 -9.90 -17.92
CA LEU A 118 -0.40 -8.63 -18.55
C LEU A 118 -0.84 -7.63 -17.47
N LEU A 119 0.01 -7.32 -16.49
CA LEU A 119 -0.30 -6.41 -15.38
C LEU A 119 -0.53 -4.97 -15.86
N ASP A 120 -0.10 -4.66 -17.09
CA ASP A 120 -0.34 -3.38 -17.76
C ASP A 120 -1.75 -3.30 -18.39
N GLU A 121 -2.48 -4.43 -18.47
CA GLU A 121 -3.86 -4.40 -18.96
C GLU A 121 -4.79 -3.75 -17.92
N PRO A 122 -5.71 -2.88 -18.36
CA PRO A 122 -6.69 -2.25 -17.48
C PRO A 122 -7.55 -3.24 -16.68
N TYR A 123 -7.65 -4.48 -17.15
CA TYR A 123 -8.35 -5.57 -16.45
C TYR A 123 -7.60 -6.01 -15.18
N TYR A 124 -6.28 -6.22 -15.25
CA TYR A 124 -5.50 -6.68 -14.10
C TYR A 124 -5.20 -5.54 -13.11
N GLN A 125 -5.11 -4.29 -13.58
CA GLN A 125 -5.03 -3.12 -12.70
C GLN A 125 -6.29 -2.95 -11.84
N ARG A 126 -7.46 -3.32 -12.38
CA ARG A 126 -8.73 -3.35 -11.62
C ARG A 126 -8.79 -4.50 -10.61
N LEU A 127 -8.01 -5.57 -10.83
CA LEU A 127 -7.96 -6.75 -9.97
C LEU A 127 -6.85 -6.73 -8.92
N LEU A 128 -5.83 -5.88 -9.08
CA LEU A 128 -4.82 -5.63 -8.06
C LEU A 128 -5.49 -4.81 -6.95
N PRO A 129 -5.81 -5.40 -5.79
CA PRO A 129 -6.24 -4.60 -4.66
C PRO A 129 -5.09 -3.67 -4.33
N ALA A 130 -5.39 -2.38 -4.20
CA ALA A 130 -4.48 -1.33 -3.74
C ALA A 130 -3.45 -1.89 -2.75
N ARG A 131 -2.18 -1.94 -3.16
CA ARG A 131 -1.07 -2.37 -2.30
C ARG A 131 -1.14 -1.60 -1.00
N ASP A 132 -1.37 -2.32 0.11
CA ASP A 132 -1.25 -1.92 1.50
C ASP A 132 -1.26 -0.40 1.79
N GLY A 133 -2.42 0.24 1.66
CA GLY A 133 -2.65 1.59 2.22
C GLY A 133 -3.32 2.62 1.33
N GLU A 134 -3.51 2.36 0.04
CA GLU A 134 -4.17 3.32 -0.86
C GLU A 134 -5.67 3.44 -0.51
N ARG A 135 -6.12 4.67 -0.25
CA ARG A 135 -7.53 4.98 -0.02
C ARG A 135 -8.21 5.15 -1.38
N ARG A 136 -9.36 4.51 -1.59
CA ARG A 136 -10.15 4.69 -2.80
C ARG A 136 -10.75 6.09 -2.80
N ALA A 137 -10.44 6.90 -3.81
CA ALA A 137 -11.01 8.24 -3.95
C ALA A 137 -12.50 8.14 -4.27
N VAL A 138 -13.34 8.78 -3.45
CA VAL A 138 -14.79 8.84 -3.65
C VAL A 138 -15.22 10.30 -3.64
N GLN A 139 -15.82 10.78 -4.73
CA GLN A 139 -16.36 12.13 -4.80
C GLN A 139 -17.87 12.07 -4.83
N VAL A 140 -18.53 12.74 -3.88
CA VAL A 140 -20.00 12.85 -3.82
C VAL A 140 -20.43 14.22 -4.33
N LEU A 141 -21.30 14.21 -5.34
CA LEU A 141 -21.85 15.39 -6.01
C LEU A 141 -23.37 15.45 -5.77
N PRO A 142 -23.83 16.24 -4.78
CA PRO A 142 -25.25 16.50 -4.61
C PRO A 142 -25.80 17.37 -5.74
N TYR A 143 -26.99 17.05 -6.24
CA TYR A 143 -27.68 17.85 -7.26
C TYR A 143 -29.07 18.25 -6.79
N SER A 144 -29.36 19.56 -6.83
CA SER A 144 -30.56 20.20 -6.29
C SER A 144 -30.88 19.72 -4.86
N TYR A 145 -29.84 19.36 -4.09
CA TYR A 145 -29.97 18.74 -2.78
C TYR A 145 -28.89 19.19 -1.81
N ALA A 146 -29.31 19.98 -0.82
CA ALA A 146 -28.46 20.35 0.31
C ALA A 146 -28.49 19.24 1.38
N LEU A 147 -27.50 18.35 1.37
CA LEU A 147 -27.35 17.30 2.36
C LEU A 147 -27.17 17.91 3.77
N PRO A 148 -28.07 17.64 4.73
CA PRO A 148 -27.93 18.14 6.09
C PRO A 148 -26.62 17.66 6.74
N PRO A 149 -25.87 18.52 7.46
CA PRO A 149 -24.63 18.12 8.12
C PRO A 149 -24.78 16.92 9.06
N ALA A 150 -25.95 16.77 9.68
CA ALA A 150 -26.28 15.65 10.56
C ALA A 150 -26.32 14.28 9.84
N LEU A 151 -26.55 14.24 8.53
CA LEU A 151 -26.63 13.01 7.74
C LEU A 151 -25.30 12.65 7.05
N GLN A 152 -24.30 13.54 7.08
CA GLN A 152 -22.99 13.27 6.46
C GLN A 152 -22.25 12.05 7.04
N PRO A 153 -22.26 11.80 8.37
CA PRO A 153 -21.66 10.59 8.93
C PRO A 153 -22.35 9.31 8.44
N ALA A 154 -23.67 9.34 8.31
CA ALA A 154 -24.45 8.20 7.80
C ALA A 154 -24.17 7.93 6.32
N LEU A 155 -24.02 8.97 5.50
CA LEU A 155 -23.58 8.85 4.11
C LEU A 155 -22.20 8.21 4.01
N ARG A 156 -21.25 8.66 4.84
CA ARG A 156 -19.91 8.06 4.89
C ARG A 156 -19.98 6.58 5.24
N ALA A 157 -20.73 6.21 6.29
CA ALA A 157 -20.88 4.81 6.71
C ALA A 157 -21.54 3.95 5.62
N ALA A 158 -22.57 4.46 4.94
CA ALA A 158 -23.22 3.79 3.82
C ALA A 158 -22.25 3.50 2.67
N LEU A 159 -21.43 4.49 2.29
CA LEU A 159 -20.42 4.32 1.25
C LEU A 159 -19.30 3.37 1.67
N GLU A 160 -18.82 3.46 2.91
CA GLU A 160 -17.80 2.55 3.45
C GLU A 160 -18.29 1.09 3.48
N SER A 161 -19.59 0.88 3.72
CA SER A 161 -20.18 -0.46 3.74
C SER A 161 -20.18 -1.15 2.38
N GLY A 162 -20.49 -0.45 1.28
CA GLY A 162 -20.54 -1.07 -0.04
C GLY A 162 -19.30 -0.86 -0.92
N LEU A 163 -18.48 0.18 -0.66
CA LEU A 163 -17.23 0.44 -1.41
C LEU A 163 -15.97 0.00 -0.65
N GLY A 164 -16.10 -0.34 0.63
CA GLY A 164 -15.02 -0.76 1.52
C GLY A 164 -14.55 0.33 2.50
N PRO A 165 -13.83 -0.05 3.57
CA PRO A 165 -13.59 0.80 4.74
C PRO A 165 -12.49 1.88 4.57
N ARG A 166 -11.84 1.98 3.41
CA ARG A 166 -10.70 2.89 3.18
C ARG A 166 -10.99 3.88 2.06
N LEU A 167 -11.92 4.80 2.32
CA LEU A 167 -12.33 5.83 1.36
C LEU A 167 -11.66 7.19 1.66
N ASP A 168 -11.21 7.86 0.61
CA ASP A 168 -10.95 9.30 0.63
C ASP A 168 -12.19 10.01 0.08
N LEU A 169 -13.16 10.26 0.96
CA LEU A 169 -14.46 10.84 0.61
C LEU A 169 -14.36 12.37 0.55
N ARG A 170 -14.68 12.93 -0.62
CA ARG A 170 -14.86 14.37 -0.86
C ARG A 170 -16.33 14.65 -1.17
N LEU A 171 -16.99 15.39 -0.29
CA LEU A 171 -18.34 15.90 -0.52
C LEU A 171 -18.23 17.29 -1.14
N ASN A 172 -18.83 17.48 -2.30
CA ASN A 172 -18.89 18.77 -2.98
C ASN A 172 -20.12 19.58 -2.54
N ASP A 173 -20.09 20.88 -2.84
CA ASP A 173 -21.27 21.74 -2.77
C ASP A 173 -22.35 21.23 -3.72
N SER A 174 -23.62 21.45 -3.35
CA SER A 174 -24.75 21.06 -4.18
C SER A 174 -24.78 21.88 -5.46
N VAL A 175 -24.84 21.20 -6.60
CA VAL A 175 -25.11 21.84 -7.89
C VAL A 175 -26.59 22.22 -7.94
N PRO A 176 -26.96 23.48 -8.22
CA PRO A 176 -28.36 23.87 -8.33
C PRO A 176 -29.01 23.33 -9.62
N LEU A 177 -30.34 23.27 -9.63
CA LEU A 177 -31.09 23.00 -10.86
C LEU A 177 -30.76 24.09 -11.91
N GLY A 178 -30.37 23.69 -13.13
CA GLY A 178 -29.92 24.65 -14.15
C GLY A 178 -28.43 25.05 -14.02
N GLY A 179 -27.71 24.49 -13.04
CA GLY A 179 -26.28 24.68 -12.83
C GLY A 179 -25.41 23.63 -13.53
N GLU A 180 -25.92 22.91 -14.52
CA GLU A 180 -25.20 21.81 -15.18
C GLU A 180 -23.92 22.30 -15.87
N ASP A 181 -23.84 23.57 -16.25
CA ASP A 181 -22.62 24.19 -16.80
C ASP A 181 -21.47 24.21 -15.77
N GLU A 182 -21.77 24.21 -14.47
CA GLU A 182 -20.76 24.11 -13.40
C GLU A 182 -20.04 22.76 -13.42
N LEU A 183 -20.64 21.72 -14.03
CA LEU A 183 -19.92 20.46 -14.26
C LEU A 183 -18.62 20.72 -15.01
N ALA A 184 -18.61 21.58 -16.04
CA ALA A 184 -17.43 21.79 -16.87
C ALA A 184 -16.18 22.19 -16.06
N THR A 185 -16.37 22.91 -14.95
CA THR A 185 -15.30 23.39 -14.06
C THR A 185 -15.02 22.44 -12.90
N LEU A 186 -15.91 21.49 -12.62
CA LEU A 186 -15.71 20.47 -11.59
C LEU A 186 -14.53 19.57 -11.94
N SER A 187 -13.58 19.49 -11.02
CA SER A 187 -12.44 18.57 -11.07
C SER A 187 -12.85 17.20 -10.55
N LEU A 188 -12.91 16.23 -11.46
CA LEU A 188 -13.13 14.83 -11.12
C LEU A 188 -11.82 14.18 -10.65
N PRO A 189 -11.86 13.19 -9.74
CA PRO A 189 -10.67 12.48 -9.30
C PRO A 189 -9.96 11.86 -10.53
N PRO A 190 -8.64 11.97 -10.68
CA PRO A 190 -7.94 11.47 -11.88
C PRO A 190 -7.64 9.96 -11.84
N SER A 191 -7.92 9.28 -10.72
CA SER A 191 -7.52 7.89 -10.50
C SER A 191 -8.39 6.90 -11.31
N PRO A 192 -7.80 5.92 -12.04
CA PRO A 192 -8.50 4.90 -12.83
C PRO A 192 -9.41 3.92 -12.04
N GLY A 193 -9.62 4.13 -10.74
CA GLY A 193 -10.54 3.36 -9.89
C GLY A 193 -11.34 4.21 -8.91
N ALA A 194 -11.35 5.53 -9.13
CA ALA A 194 -12.15 6.46 -8.34
C ALA A 194 -13.65 6.24 -8.58
N VAL A 195 -14.44 6.53 -7.55
CA VAL A 195 -15.90 6.47 -7.60
C VAL A 195 -16.46 7.88 -7.56
N VAL A 196 -17.29 8.22 -8.53
CA VAL A 196 -18.08 9.45 -8.50
C VAL A 196 -19.51 9.07 -8.16
N VAL A 197 -20.02 9.61 -7.07
CA VAL A 197 -21.37 9.37 -6.56
C VAL A 197 -22.21 10.61 -6.81
N VAL A 198 -23.28 10.49 -7.59
CA VAL A 198 -24.30 11.54 -7.68
C VAL A 198 -25.31 11.31 -6.58
N LEU A 199 -25.62 12.34 -5.79
CA LEU A 199 -26.57 12.26 -4.70
C LEU A 199 -27.83 13.07 -5.02
N PHE A 200 -28.95 12.38 -5.13
CA PHE A 200 -30.28 12.97 -5.28
C PHE A 200 -31.13 12.73 -4.04
N ALA A 201 -32.14 13.57 -3.83
CA ALA A 201 -33.17 13.33 -2.82
C ALA A 201 -34.39 12.66 -3.45
N LEU A 202 -34.95 11.62 -2.82
CA LEU A 202 -36.18 10.95 -3.27
C LEU A 202 -37.38 11.91 -3.32
N THR A 203 -37.32 13.03 -2.59
CA THR A 203 -38.34 14.09 -2.64
C THR A 203 -38.40 14.83 -3.97
N ALA A 204 -37.34 14.76 -4.79
CA ALA A 204 -37.34 15.34 -6.13
C ALA A 204 -38.14 14.45 -7.11
N THR A 205 -38.71 15.08 -8.13
CA THR A 205 -39.33 14.37 -9.25
C THR A 205 -38.24 14.10 -10.28
N PRO A 206 -37.96 12.82 -10.62
CA PRO A 206 -36.94 12.50 -11.61
C PRO A 206 -37.40 13.00 -12.98
N GLU A 207 -36.53 13.73 -13.66
CA GLU A 207 -36.78 14.34 -14.96
C GLU A 207 -35.58 14.10 -15.88
N ARG A 208 -35.84 13.82 -17.15
CA ARG A 208 -34.80 13.44 -18.11
C ARG A 208 -33.95 14.63 -18.52
N GLU A 209 -34.58 15.79 -18.65
CA GLU A 209 -34.00 17.05 -19.09
C GLU A 209 -33.08 17.67 -18.03
N THR A 210 -33.23 17.29 -16.77
CA THR A 210 -32.47 17.84 -15.63
C THR A 210 -31.60 16.77 -15.00
N HIS A 211 -32.18 15.87 -14.20
CA HIS A 211 -31.46 14.80 -13.49
C HIS A 211 -30.78 13.84 -14.47
N GLY A 212 -31.49 13.45 -15.53
CA GLY A 212 -30.93 12.56 -16.55
C GLY A 212 -29.78 13.21 -17.32
N ALA A 213 -29.96 14.46 -17.73
CA ALA A 213 -28.93 15.25 -18.41
C ALA A 213 -27.68 15.43 -17.52
N PHE A 214 -27.85 15.69 -16.22
CA PHE A 214 -26.73 15.79 -15.27
C PHE A 214 -25.93 14.49 -15.17
N VAL A 215 -26.60 13.35 -15.04
CA VAL A 215 -25.95 12.02 -14.98
C VAL A 215 -25.22 11.71 -16.30
N GLN A 216 -25.84 12.00 -17.44
CA GLN A 216 -25.21 11.81 -18.76
C GLN A 216 -23.98 12.70 -18.95
N ALA A 217 -24.07 13.98 -18.58
CA ALA A 217 -22.97 14.94 -18.68
C ALA A 217 -21.78 14.49 -17.82
N LEU A 218 -22.04 13.96 -16.64
CA LEU A 218 -21.01 13.41 -15.77
C LEU A 218 -20.39 12.11 -16.33
N ALA A 219 -21.23 11.19 -16.83
CA ALA A 219 -20.77 9.95 -17.45
C ALA A 219 -19.88 10.21 -18.68
N ALA A 220 -20.19 11.25 -19.47
CA ALA A 220 -19.38 11.65 -20.63
C ALA A 220 -18.02 12.26 -20.24
N ARG A 221 -17.90 12.83 -19.03
CA ARG A 221 -16.67 13.43 -18.51
C ARG A 221 -15.81 12.47 -17.71
N ALA A 222 -16.39 11.41 -17.16
CA ALA A 222 -15.67 10.43 -16.35
C ALA A 222 -14.58 9.72 -17.18
N PRO A 223 -13.29 9.83 -16.79
CA PRO A 223 -12.20 9.09 -17.42
C PRO A 223 -12.44 7.58 -17.48
N ALA A 224 -11.89 6.93 -18.51
CA ALA A 224 -11.97 5.48 -18.66
C ALA A 224 -11.45 4.76 -17.40
N GLY A 225 -12.31 3.92 -16.80
CA GLY A 225 -12.01 3.16 -15.57
C GLY A 225 -12.69 3.70 -14.31
N GLN A 226 -13.29 4.89 -14.34
CA GLN A 226 -14.06 5.39 -13.19
C GLN A 226 -15.45 4.79 -13.11
N GLN A 227 -15.91 4.61 -11.89
CA GLN A 227 -17.25 4.11 -11.58
C GLN A 227 -18.17 5.30 -11.28
N LEU A 228 -19.30 5.38 -11.97
CA LEU A 228 -20.36 6.35 -11.68
C LEU A 228 -21.48 5.64 -10.93
N VAL A 229 -21.79 6.11 -9.72
CA VAL A 229 -22.85 5.58 -8.87
C VAL A 229 -23.91 6.66 -8.70
N VAL A 230 -25.19 6.28 -8.82
CA VAL A 230 -26.32 7.18 -8.54
C VAL A 230 -26.97 6.76 -7.23
N LEU A 231 -26.86 7.60 -6.21
CA LEU A 231 -27.39 7.39 -4.87
C LEU A 231 -28.62 8.28 -4.65
N VAL A 232 -29.72 7.70 -4.17
CA VAL A 232 -30.97 8.40 -3.90
C VAL A 232 -31.30 8.31 -2.41
N ASP A 233 -31.30 9.46 -1.73
CA ASP A 233 -31.59 9.58 -0.30
C ASP A 233 -33.10 9.60 -0.03
N GLU A 234 -33.57 8.62 0.74
CA GLU A 234 -34.97 8.42 1.10
C GLU A 234 -35.37 9.12 2.41
N SER A 235 -34.39 9.54 3.21
CA SER A 235 -34.60 10.04 4.59
C SER A 235 -35.58 11.20 4.65
N GLY A 236 -35.39 12.20 3.79
CA GLY A 236 -36.26 13.38 3.71
C GLY A 236 -37.69 13.05 3.25
N PHE A 237 -37.87 12.03 2.41
CA PHE A 237 -39.20 11.59 1.97
C PHE A 237 -39.91 10.85 3.10
N ARG A 238 -39.22 9.91 3.75
CA ARG A 238 -39.76 9.11 4.86
C ARG A 238 -40.14 9.98 6.06
N ALA A 239 -39.35 11.00 6.37
CA ALA A 239 -39.65 11.96 7.43
C ALA A 239 -40.94 12.77 7.15
N ARG A 240 -41.24 13.06 5.88
CA ARG A 240 -42.42 13.88 5.47
C ARG A 240 -43.68 13.04 5.25
N PHE A 241 -43.55 11.82 4.77
CA PHE A 241 -44.66 10.98 4.31
C PHE A 241 -44.72 9.64 5.05
N GLY A 242 -44.76 9.67 6.39
CA GLY A 242 -44.97 8.47 7.20
C GLY A 242 -46.39 7.88 7.07
N GLY A 243 -46.53 6.58 7.33
CA GLY A 243 -47.83 5.86 7.36
C GLY A 243 -48.09 4.93 6.16
N ALA A 244 -49.27 4.29 6.13
CA ALA A 244 -49.63 3.28 5.13
C ALA A 244 -49.69 3.83 3.69
N ASP A 245 -50.27 5.02 3.50
CA ASP A 245 -50.28 5.70 2.20
C ASP A 245 -48.88 6.18 1.77
N GLY A 246 -48.00 6.41 2.75
CA GLY A 246 -46.61 6.79 2.56
C GLY A 246 -45.79 5.70 1.85
N ALA A 247 -46.01 4.44 2.22
CA ALA A 247 -45.31 3.29 1.64
C ALA A 247 -45.62 3.11 0.13
N ALA A 248 -46.89 3.24 -0.25
CA ALA A 248 -47.29 3.17 -1.66
C ALA A 248 -46.66 4.30 -2.50
N ARG A 249 -46.68 5.54 -1.97
CA ARG A 249 -46.05 6.70 -2.63
C ARG A 249 -44.53 6.58 -2.70
N HIS A 250 -43.92 6.01 -1.67
CA HIS A 250 -42.48 5.75 -1.63
C HIS A 250 -42.05 4.80 -2.75
N GLU A 251 -42.75 3.67 -2.93
CA GLU A 251 -42.42 2.72 -4.00
C GLU A 251 -42.73 3.28 -5.39
N GLN A 252 -43.79 4.10 -5.54
CA GLN A 252 -44.03 4.84 -6.78
C GLN A 252 -42.85 5.75 -7.15
N ARG A 253 -42.30 6.47 -6.15
CA ARG A 253 -41.12 7.33 -6.37
C ARG A 253 -39.89 6.51 -6.72
N ARG A 254 -39.61 5.41 -6.01
CA ARG A 254 -38.52 4.49 -6.35
C ARG A 254 -38.64 3.96 -7.78
N THR A 255 -39.85 3.58 -8.18
CA THR A 255 -40.14 3.10 -9.54
C THR A 255 -39.85 4.17 -10.60
N ALA A 256 -40.30 5.41 -10.38
CA ALA A 256 -40.02 6.53 -11.29
C ALA A 256 -38.51 6.79 -11.45
N TRP A 257 -37.76 6.75 -10.34
CA TRP A 257 -36.30 6.89 -10.36
C TRP A 257 -35.61 5.73 -11.10
N ARG A 258 -36.01 4.48 -10.84
CA ARG A 258 -35.49 3.30 -11.54
C ARG A 258 -35.78 3.36 -13.05
N GLN A 259 -36.97 3.79 -13.44
CA GLN A 259 -37.35 3.90 -14.84
C GLN A 259 -36.50 4.95 -15.56
N MET A 260 -36.43 6.17 -15.02
CA MET A 260 -35.67 7.27 -15.62
C MET A 260 -34.18 6.93 -15.75
N LEU A 261 -33.56 6.40 -14.70
CA LEU A 261 -32.14 6.03 -14.73
C LEU A 261 -31.88 4.76 -15.55
N GLY A 262 -32.82 3.83 -15.57
CA GLY A 262 -32.75 2.61 -16.39
C GLY A 262 -32.70 2.92 -17.89
N GLU A 263 -33.43 3.94 -18.35
CA GLU A 263 -33.34 4.46 -19.73
C GLU A 263 -31.94 4.99 -20.08
N LEU A 264 -31.14 5.35 -19.06
CA LEU A 264 -29.77 5.83 -19.18
C LEU A 264 -28.73 4.72 -18.97
N GLY A 265 -29.17 3.48 -18.75
CA GLY A 265 -28.30 2.35 -18.40
C GLY A 265 -27.72 2.42 -16.99
N GLN A 266 -28.28 3.27 -16.12
CA GLN A 266 -27.82 3.46 -14.74
C GLN A 266 -28.77 2.77 -13.75
N THR A 267 -28.21 2.17 -12.70
CA THR A 267 -28.99 1.55 -11.62
C THR A 267 -28.90 2.40 -10.36
N PRO A 268 -30.00 3.02 -9.89
CA PRO A 268 -29.98 3.77 -8.64
C PRO A 268 -29.81 2.85 -7.43
N VAL A 269 -28.95 3.28 -6.51
CA VAL A 269 -28.90 2.76 -5.14
C VAL A 269 -29.75 3.65 -4.26
N PHE A 270 -30.66 3.05 -3.50
CA PHE A 270 -31.54 3.79 -2.59
C PHE A 270 -31.05 3.61 -1.16
N VAL A 271 -30.95 4.71 -0.42
CA VAL A 271 -30.49 4.68 0.98
C VAL A 271 -31.34 5.59 1.85
N ASP A 272 -31.74 5.10 3.02
CA ASP A 272 -32.25 5.97 4.07
C ASP A 272 -31.09 6.46 4.93
N LEU A 273 -30.61 7.70 4.72
CA LEU A 273 -29.51 8.25 5.51
C LEU A 273 -29.88 8.50 6.99
N SER A 274 -31.17 8.48 7.37
CA SER A 274 -31.57 8.59 8.78
C SER A 274 -31.46 7.28 9.54
N ALA A 275 -31.52 6.15 8.83
CA ALA A 275 -31.39 4.80 9.36
C ALA A 275 -30.83 3.86 8.27
N PRO A 276 -29.52 3.97 7.94
CA PRO A 276 -28.96 3.25 6.82
C PRO A 276 -28.91 1.74 7.10
N ASP A 277 -29.50 0.93 6.22
CA ASP A 277 -29.37 -0.52 6.24
C ASP A 277 -28.08 -0.93 5.51
N LEU A 278 -27.01 -1.02 6.29
CA LEU A 278 -25.66 -1.30 5.78
C LEU A 278 -25.55 -2.71 5.16
N GLN A 279 -26.34 -3.69 5.62
CA GLN A 279 -26.31 -5.06 5.08
C GLN A 279 -26.91 -5.11 3.67
N VAL A 280 -27.99 -4.38 3.44
CA VAL A 280 -28.60 -4.26 2.11
C VAL A 280 -27.67 -3.52 1.15
N LEU A 281 -26.99 -2.47 1.62
CA LEU A 281 -26.01 -1.71 0.83
C LEU A 281 -24.76 -2.52 0.48
N GLU A 282 -24.30 -3.39 1.38
CA GLU A 282 -23.20 -4.32 1.11
C GLU A 282 -23.58 -5.32 0.00
N ALA A 283 -24.83 -5.77 -0.04
CA ALA A 283 -25.33 -6.69 -1.06
C ALA A 283 -25.71 -6.01 -2.39
N ASP A 284 -25.83 -4.68 -2.42
CA ASP A 284 -26.26 -3.94 -3.60
C ASP A 284 -25.13 -3.83 -4.64
N LYS A 285 -25.31 -4.55 -5.76
CA LYS A 285 -24.38 -4.54 -6.88
C LYS A 285 -24.19 -3.15 -7.49
N GLY A 286 -25.16 -2.24 -7.34
CA GLY A 286 -25.04 -0.86 -7.83
C GLY A 286 -23.93 -0.06 -7.14
N LEU A 287 -23.54 -0.43 -5.91
CA LEU A 287 -22.38 0.14 -5.23
C LEU A 287 -21.08 -0.61 -5.57
N GLN A 288 -21.15 -1.91 -5.88
CA GLN A 288 -19.98 -2.76 -6.13
C GLN A 288 -19.46 -2.77 -7.58
N ALA A 289 -20.29 -2.42 -8.57
CA ALA A 289 -20.01 -2.55 -10.01
C ALA A 289 -19.34 -1.33 -10.63
#